data_AF-A0A7S4JDZ7-F1
#
_entry.id   AF-A0A7S4JDZ7-F1
#
_cell.length_a   1.000
_cell.length_b   1.000
_cell.length_c   1.000
_cell.angle_alpha   90.00
_cell.angle_beta   90.00
_cell.angle_gamma   90.00
#
_symmetry.space_group_name_H-M   'P 1'
#
loop_
_entity.id
_entity.type
_entity.pdbx_description
1 polymer ?
#
loop_
_entity_poly.entity_id
_entity_poly.type
_entity_poly.pdbx_seq_one_letter_code
_entity_poly.pdbx_strand_id
1 'polypeptide(L)'
;PGATLTSEEKLEIARNLAKLGVDIIEAGFPIASPDDFQAVKNIADKVGNEIFDDGYVPVICGLSRAFPKDIERAWDAVKGATRPRIHTFIATSKIHMETKLNKTPDEVVEIAVNAVTFAKSLGCDDIEFSPEDAGRSDPEFLYRILTA
;
A
#
# COMPACT_ATOMS: atom_id res chain seq x y z
N PRO A 1 19.03 6.04 -5.91
CA PRO A 1 18.93 6.73 -7.22
C PRO A 1 19.40 5.80 -8.35
N GLY A 2 18.69 5.74 -9.48
CA GLY A 2 19.08 4.91 -10.64
C GLY A 2 18.44 3.51 -10.74
N ALA A 3 17.49 3.18 -9.86
CA ALA A 3 16.76 1.91 -9.88
C ALA A 3 15.33 2.07 -10.43
N THR A 4 15.16 2.92 -11.46
CA THR A 4 13.86 3.07 -12.12
C THR A 4 13.65 1.89 -13.05
N LEU A 5 12.55 1.18 -12.86
CA LEU A 5 12.17 0.02 -13.67
C LEU A 5 11.02 0.40 -14.60
N THR A 6 11.10 -0.07 -15.84
CA THR A 6 9.99 -0.07 -16.78
C THR A 6 8.87 -0.99 -16.30
N SER A 7 7.68 -0.83 -16.87
CA SER A 7 6.54 -1.72 -16.56
C SER A 7 6.82 -3.19 -16.87
N GLU A 8 7.61 -3.48 -17.92
CA GLU A 8 7.98 -4.83 -18.30
C GLU A 8 8.96 -5.45 -17.31
N GLU A 9 10.00 -4.71 -16.90
CA GLU A 9 10.96 -5.15 -15.88
C GLU A 9 10.27 -5.41 -14.53
N LYS A 10 9.32 -4.54 -14.12
CA LYS A 10 8.52 -4.77 -12.92
C LYS A 10 7.69 -6.06 -13.01
N LEU A 11 7.10 -6.34 -14.17
CA LEU A 11 6.31 -7.57 -14.37
C LEU A 11 7.19 -8.82 -14.31
N GLU A 12 8.38 -8.78 -14.90
CA GLU A 12 9.34 -9.89 -14.84
C GLU A 12 9.79 -10.17 -13.40
N ILE A 13 10.14 -9.12 -12.64
CA ILE A 13 10.49 -9.24 -11.23
C ILE A 13 9.33 -9.82 -10.43
N ALA A 14 8.10 -9.33 -10.63
CA ALA A 14 6.92 -9.85 -9.93
C ALA A 14 6.69 -11.35 -10.19
N ARG A 15 6.92 -11.83 -11.43
CA ARG A 15 6.85 -13.27 -11.74
C ARG A 15 7.92 -14.07 -11.00
N ASN A 16 9.14 -13.56 -10.93
CA ASN A 16 10.22 -14.24 -10.22
C ASN A 16 10.00 -14.25 -8.69
N LEU A 17 9.45 -13.17 -8.14
CA LEU A 17 9.03 -13.11 -6.74
C LEU A 17 7.90 -14.10 -6.44
N ALA A 18 6.90 -14.21 -7.31
CA ALA A 18 5.82 -15.18 -7.17
C ALA A 18 6.35 -16.63 -7.21
N LYS A 19 7.26 -16.94 -8.14
CA LYS A 19 7.94 -18.25 -8.21
C LYS A 19 8.81 -18.56 -6.99
N LEU A 20 9.38 -17.54 -6.36
CA LEU A 20 10.12 -17.67 -5.10
C LEU A 20 9.18 -17.97 -3.92
N GLY A 21 7.88 -17.72 -4.06
CA GLY A 21 6.86 -17.97 -3.03
C GLY A 21 6.76 -16.86 -1.99
N VAL A 22 7.07 -15.60 -2.34
CA VAL A 22 6.97 -14.48 -1.38
C VAL A 22 5.52 -14.11 -1.10
N ASP A 23 5.08 -14.10 0.17
CA ASP A 23 3.67 -13.93 0.53
C ASP A 23 2.98 -12.70 -0.09
N ILE A 24 3.71 -11.58 -0.17
CA ILE A 24 3.19 -10.29 -0.62
C ILE A 24 4.17 -9.65 -1.61
N ILE A 25 3.64 -9.17 -2.72
CA ILE A 25 4.36 -8.36 -3.70
C ILE A 25 3.77 -6.94 -3.66
N GLU A 26 4.47 -6.01 -3.02
CA GLU A 26 4.16 -4.58 -3.14
C GLU A 26 4.63 -4.08 -4.51
N ALA A 27 3.68 -3.96 -5.44
CA ALA A 27 3.94 -3.77 -6.86
C ALA A 27 4.27 -2.31 -7.24
N GLY A 28 4.07 -1.37 -6.31
CA GLY A 28 4.41 0.04 -6.49
C GLY A 28 3.42 1.01 -5.84
N PHE A 29 3.49 2.27 -6.28
CA PHE A 29 2.68 3.38 -5.76
C PHE A 29 1.77 3.95 -6.87
N PRO A 30 0.52 3.47 -7.02
CA PRO A 30 -0.30 3.72 -8.23
C PRO A 30 -0.65 5.18 -8.52
N ILE A 31 -0.66 6.06 -7.51
CA ILE A 31 -0.94 7.48 -7.72
C ILE A 31 0.26 8.25 -8.30
N ALA A 32 1.47 7.70 -8.21
CA ALA A 32 2.70 8.43 -8.49
C ALA A 32 2.78 8.85 -9.97
N SER A 33 2.31 7.99 -10.86
CA SER A 33 2.24 8.25 -12.29
C SER A 33 1.22 7.32 -12.99
N PRO A 34 0.77 7.65 -14.22
CA PRO A 34 0.00 6.72 -15.04
C PRO A 34 0.72 5.39 -15.29
N ASP A 35 2.05 5.43 -15.42
CA ASP A 35 2.89 4.25 -15.66
C ASP A 35 2.96 3.35 -14.42
N ASP A 36 3.09 3.93 -13.20
CA ASP A 36 3.04 3.16 -11.96
C ASP A 36 1.68 2.48 -11.76
N PHE A 37 0.59 3.19 -12.06
CA PHE A 37 -0.73 2.59 -12.04
C PHE A 37 -0.83 1.42 -13.01
N GLN A 38 -0.40 1.60 -14.26
CA GLN A 38 -0.51 0.56 -15.27
C GLN A 38 0.38 -0.64 -14.94
N ALA A 39 1.57 -0.41 -14.38
CA ALA A 39 2.47 -1.47 -13.92
C ALA A 39 1.82 -2.31 -12.81
N VAL A 40 1.31 -1.65 -11.76
CA VAL A 40 0.64 -2.33 -10.63
C VAL A 40 -0.59 -3.09 -11.13
N LYS A 41 -1.41 -2.45 -11.97
CA LYS A 41 -2.58 -3.09 -12.56
C LYS A 41 -2.24 -4.32 -13.40
N ASN A 42 -1.21 -4.23 -14.23
CA ASN A 42 -0.75 -5.36 -15.04
C ASN A 42 -0.25 -6.51 -14.17
N ILE A 43 0.44 -6.23 -13.07
CA ILE A 43 0.90 -7.24 -12.11
C ILE A 43 -0.30 -7.88 -11.40
N ALA A 44 -1.27 -7.08 -10.95
CA ALA A 44 -2.49 -7.57 -10.33
C ALA A 44 -3.29 -8.50 -11.25
N ASP A 45 -3.53 -8.07 -12.49
CA ASP A 45 -4.33 -8.82 -13.46
C ASP A 45 -3.62 -10.10 -13.94
N LYS A 46 -2.28 -10.10 -14.04
CA LYS A 46 -1.51 -11.23 -14.59
C LYS A 46 -0.92 -12.14 -13.51
N VAL A 47 -0.13 -11.59 -12.59
CA VAL A 47 0.59 -12.37 -11.57
C VAL A 47 -0.31 -12.69 -10.39
N GLY A 48 -1.17 -11.74 -9.99
CA GLY A 48 -2.12 -11.91 -8.89
C GLY A 48 -3.26 -12.91 -9.14
N ASN A 49 -3.28 -13.55 -10.31
CA ASN A 49 -4.25 -14.57 -10.71
C ASN A 49 -3.60 -15.87 -11.19
N GLU A 50 -2.26 -15.96 -11.15
CA GLU A 50 -1.52 -17.17 -11.49
C GLU A 50 -1.52 -18.12 -10.28
N ILE A 51 -2.15 -19.29 -10.45
CA ILE A 51 -2.20 -20.34 -9.42
C ILE A 51 -1.04 -21.29 -9.66
N PHE A 52 -0.13 -21.40 -8.68
CA PHE A 52 1.01 -22.32 -8.72
C PHE A 52 0.58 -23.76 -8.38
N ASP A 53 1.45 -24.74 -8.65
CA ASP A 53 1.14 -26.18 -8.54
C ASP A 53 0.65 -26.62 -7.15
N ASP A 54 1.06 -25.91 -6.10
CA ASP A 54 0.65 -26.13 -4.70
C ASP A 54 -0.62 -25.34 -4.31
N GLY A 55 -1.25 -24.66 -5.26
CA GLY A 55 -2.41 -23.80 -5.06
C GLY A 55 -2.07 -22.38 -4.57
N TYR A 56 -0.78 -22.04 -4.48
CA TYR A 56 -0.34 -20.72 -4.01
C TYR A 56 -0.70 -19.61 -5.00
N VAL A 57 -1.07 -18.44 -4.47
CA VAL A 57 -1.27 -17.18 -5.21
C VAL A 57 -0.75 -16.03 -4.31
N PRO A 58 0.16 -15.15 -4.80
CA PRO A 58 0.69 -14.06 -4.00
C PRO A 58 -0.36 -12.97 -3.74
N VAL A 59 -0.22 -12.27 -2.61
CA VAL A 59 -0.95 -11.01 -2.39
C VAL A 59 -0.33 -9.92 -3.25
N ILE A 60 -1.14 -9.16 -3.98
CA ILE A 60 -0.68 -7.99 -4.73
C ILE A 60 -1.06 -6.73 -3.96
N CYS A 61 -0.03 -5.99 -3.53
CA CYS A 61 -0.18 -4.81 -2.70
C CYS A 61 0.12 -3.53 -3.50
N GLY A 62 -0.71 -2.50 -3.30
CA GLY A 62 -0.51 -1.15 -3.81
C GLY A 62 -0.34 -0.15 -2.66
N LEU A 63 0.74 0.62 -2.68
CA LEU A 63 0.99 1.67 -1.69
C LEU A 63 0.06 2.86 -1.93
N SER A 64 -0.36 3.53 -0.86
CA SER A 64 -1.23 4.71 -0.88
C SER A 64 -0.84 5.70 0.22
N ARG A 65 -0.92 7.00 -0.07
CA ARG A 65 -1.04 7.98 1.04
C ARG A 65 -2.42 7.84 1.69
N ALA A 66 -2.55 8.28 2.93
CA ALA A 66 -3.83 8.35 3.65
C ALA A 66 -4.76 9.47 3.12
N PHE A 67 -5.06 9.46 1.82
CA PHE A 67 -5.94 10.43 1.16
C PHE A 67 -6.91 9.70 0.21
N PRO A 68 -8.20 10.07 0.15
CA PRO A 68 -9.21 9.29 -0.59
C PRO A 68 -8.84 8.99 -2.06
N LYS A 69 -8.32 9.97 -2.79
CA LYS A 69 -7.94 9.77 -4.20
C LYS A 69 -6.81 8.76 -4.38
N ASP A 70 -5.87 8.72 -3.46
CA ASP A 70 -4.76 7.77 -3.49
C ASP A 70 -5.26 6.35 -3.21
N ILE A 71 -6.18 6.22 -2.26
CA ILE A 71 -6.79 4.95 -1.86
C ILE A 71 -7.65 4.40 -3.00
N GLU A 72 -8.50 5.23 -3.61
CA GLU A 72 -9.26 4.86 -4.81
C GLU A 72 -8.34 4.40 -5.93
N ARG A 73 -7.25 5.14 -6.18
CA ARG A 73 -6.29 4.81 -7.22
C ARG A 73 -5.54 3.51 -6.93
N ALA A 74 -5.17 3.27 -5.68
CA ALA A 74 -4.54 2.03 -5.27
C ALA A 74 -5.51 0.86 -5.43
N TRP A 75 -6.75 1.00 -4.97
CA TRP A 75 -7.80 -0.01 -5.14
C TRP A 75 -8.04 -0.36 -6.60
N ASP A 76 -8.21 0.64 -7.47
CA ASP A 76 -8.42 0.44 -8.90
C ASP A 76 -7.28 -0.32 -9.57
N ALA A 77 -6.06 -0.19 -9.05
CA ALA A 77 -4.89 -0.88 -9.55
C ALA A 77 -4.86 -2.35 -9.09
N VAL A 78 -5.20 -2.64 -7.84
CA VAL A 78 -5.02 -3.99 -7.26
C VAL A 78 -6.24 -4.88 -7.31
N LYS A 79 -7.47 -4.32 -7.40
CA LYS A 79 -8.73 -5.08 -7.27
C LYS A 79 -8.96 -6.21 -8.28
N GLY A 80 -8.14 -6.29 -9.32
CA GLY A 80 -8.16 -7.39 -10.29
C GLY A 80 -7.39 -8.65 -9.86
N ALA A 81 -6.58 -8.57 -8.79
CA ALA A 81 -5.88 -9.72 -8.23
C ALA A 81 -6.83 -10.59 -7.39
N THR A 82 -6.56 -11.89 -7.31
CA THR A 82 -7.29 -12.82 -6.44
C THR A 82 -7.14 -12.45 -4.95
N ARG A 83 -5.98 -11.89 -4.57
CA ARG A 83 -5.66 -11.45 -3.20
C ARG A 83 -5.13 -10.01 -3.22
N PRO A 84 -6.00 -8.99 -3.30
CA PRO A 84 -5.58 -7.59 -3.33
C PRO A 84 -5.33 -7.05 -1.91
N ARG A 85 -4.30 -6.20 -1.76
CA ARG A 85 -4.01 -5.45 -0.52
C ARG A 85 -3.80 -3.97 -0.83
N ILE A 86 -4.28 -3.11 0.08
CA ILE A 86 -3.88 -1.70 0.11
C ILE A 86 -2.97 -1.50 1.33
N HIS A 87 -1.79 -0.93 1.10
CA HIS A 87 -0.92 -0.45 2.16
C HIS A 87 -1.01 1.07 2.21
N THR A 88 -1.59 1.61 3.28
CA THR A 88 -1.68 3.06 3.52
C THR A 88 -0.78 3.48 4.67
N PHE A 89 -0.34 4.75 4.68
CA PHE A 89 0.56 5.24 5.71
C PHE A 89 0.37 6.73 5.99
N ILE A 90 0.81 7.16 7.17
CA ILE A 90 0.95 8.56 7.54
C ILE A 90 2.10 8.73 8.52
N ALA A 91 2.81 9.86 8.45
CA ALA A 91 3.93 10.15 9.35
C ALA A 91 3.44 10.40 10.79
N THR A 92 4.11 9.80 11.76
CA THR A 92 3.69 9.80 13.18
C THR A 92 4.68 10.46 14.13
N SER A 93 5.87 10.84 13.65
CA SER A 93 6.83 11.51 14.51
C SER A 93 6.48 12.99 14.66
N LYS A 94 6.74 13.55 15.84
CA LYS A 94 6.36 14.92 16.21
C LYS A 94 6.79 15.95 15.17
N ILE A 95 8.05 15.88 14.73
CA ILE A 95 8.60 16.81 13.73
C ILE A 95 7.83 16.67 12.40
N HIS A 96 7.55 15.46 11.92
CA HIS A 96 6.80 15.30 10.68
C HIS A 96 5.36 15.81 10.81
N MET A 97 4.68 15.53 11.91
CA MET A 97 3.31 16.02 12.14
C MET A 97 3.29 17.55 12.18
N GLU A 98 4.21 18.19 12.91
CA GLU A 98 4.26 19.65 13.07
C GLU A 98 4.72 20.36 11.79
N THR A 99 5.82 19.91 11.16
CA THR A 99 6.49 20.70 10.12
C THR A 99 6.19 20.22 8.69
N LYS A 100 5.90 18.93 8.48
CA LYS A 100 5.62 18.37 7.15
C LYS A 100 4.12 18.32 6.89
N LEU A 101 3.35 17.82 7.85
CA LEU A 101 1.89 17.68 7.72
C LEU A 101 1.15 18.94 8.17
N ASN A 102 1.72 19.72 9.10
CA ASN A 102 1.04 20.82 9.80
C ASN A 102 -0.29 20.36 10.42
N LYS A 103 -0.23 19.22 11.13
CA LYS A 103 -1.38 18.54 11.74
C LYS A 103 -1.14 18.24 13.21
N THR A 104 -2.23 18.31 13.97
CA THR A 104 -2.26 17.83 15.36
C THR A 104 -2.26 16.30 15.42
N PRO A 105 -1.82 15.69 16.53
CA PRO A 105 -1.92 14.23 16.73
C PRO A 105 -3.34 13.68 16.52
N ASP A 106 -4.37 14.43 16.93
CA ASP A 106 -5.77 14.03 16.79
C ASP A 106 -6.20 13.97 15.32
N GLU A 107 -5.84 14.99 14.53
CA GLU A 107 -6.09 14.99 13.08
C GLU A 107 -5.35 13.86 12.37
N VAL A 108 -4.13 13.53 12.81
CA VAL A 108 -3.35 12.42 12.21
C VAL A 108 -4.01 11.07 12.47
N VAL A 109 -4.54 10.85 13.68
CA VAL A 109 -5.34 9.65 13.99
C VAL A 109 -6.62 9.62 13.15
N GLU A 110 -7.35 10.72 13.06
CA GLU A 110 -8.57 10.82 12.25
C GLU A 110 -8.28 10.49 10.78
N ILE A 111 -7.18 11.01 10.21
CA ILE A 111 -6.77 10.71 8.84
C ILE A 111 -6.47 9.22 8.66
N ALA A 112 -5.75 8.59 9.59
CA ALA A 112 -5.43 7.17 9.54
C ALA A 112 -6.70 6.30 9.57
N VAL A 113 -7.60 6.55 10.54
CA VAL A 113 -8.87 5.83 10.68
C VAL A 113 -9.73 6.00 9.43
N ASN A 114 -9.86 7.23 8.92
CA ASN A 114 -10.62 7.51 7.71
C ASN A 114 -10.04 6.79 6.49
N ALA A 115 -8.72 6.74 6.35
CA ALA A 115 -8.05 6.04 5.25
C ALA A 115 -8.34 4.53 5.27
N VAL A 116 -8.17 3.88 6.43
CA VAL A 116 -8.42 2.44 6.59
C VAL A 116 -9.90 2.13 6.39
N THR A 117 -10.80 2.91 6.99
CA THR A 117 -12.25 2.75 6.85
C THR A 117 -12.70 2.93 5.41
N PHE A 118 -12.14 3.92 4.71
CA PHE A 118 -12.47 4.17 3.32
C PHE A 118 -11.97 3.05 2.40
N ALA A 119 -10.73 2.58 2.57
CA ALA A 119 -10.22 1.41 1.84
C ALA A 119 -11.12 0.19 2.05
N LYS A 120 -11.60 -0.04 3.28
CA LYS A 120 -12.56 -1.12 3.58
C LYS A 120 -13.89 -0.93 2.87
N SER A 121 -14.40 0.30 2.82
CA SER A 121 -15.67 0.64 2.15
C SER A 121 -15.65 0.40 0.63
N LEU A 122 -14.46 0.41 0.01
CA LEU A 122 -14.28 0.07 -1.41
C LEU A 122 -14.34 -1.44 -1.69
N GLY A 123 -14.36 -2.27 -0.65
CA GLY A 123 -14.34 -3.74 -0.75
C GLY A 123 -12.96 -4.36 -0.54
N CYS A 124 -11.97 -3.60 -0.07
CA CYS A 124 -10.66 -4.14 0.28
C CYS A 124 -10.70 -4.79 1.66
N ASP A 125 -10.54 -6.12 1.74
CA ASP A 125 -10.56 -6.85 3.00
C ASP A 125 -9.19 -6.92 3.70
N ASP A 126 -8.10 -6.82 2.93
CA ASP A 126 -6.73 -6.86 3.41
C ASP A 126 -6.08 -5.46 3.33
N ILE A 127 -5.90 -4.83 4.49
CA ILE A 127 -5.43 -3.45 4.60
C ILE A 127 -4.27 -3.40 5.60
N GLU A 128 -3.15 -2.85 5.16
CA GLU A 128 -1.98 -2.60 5.98
C GLU A 128 -1.87 -1.11 6.28
N PHE A 129 -1.56 -0.76 7.53
CA PHE A 129 -1.30 0.61 7.96
C PHE A 129 0.11 0.74 8.54
N SER A 130 0.90 1.66 7.98
CA SER A 130 2.24 1.98 8.50
C SER A 130 2.26 3.36 9.19
N PRO A 131 2.67 3.43 10.47
CA PRO A 131 3.09 4.67 11.09
C PRO A 131 4.47 5.08 10.53
N GLU A 132 4.50 5.92 9.48
CA GLU A 132 5.75 6.42 8.90
C GLU A 132 6.57 7.12 9.99
N ASP A 133 7.87 6.82 10.02
CA ASP A 133 8.83 7.32 10.98
C ASP A 133 8.67 6.84 12.44
N ALA A 134 8.04 5.67 12.65
CA ALA A 134 7.78 5.09 13.97
C ALA A 134 8.99 5.03 14.92
N GLY A 135 10.21 4.80 14.40
CA GLY A 135 11.44 4.76 15.22
C GLY A 135 11.78 6.10 15.92
N ARG A 136 11.13 7.19 15.53
CA ARG A 136 11.27 8.53 16.14
C ARG A 136 9.94 9.07 16.71
N SER A 137 8.89 8.25 16.71
CA SER A 137 7.57 8.62 17.22
C SER A 137 7.49 8.36 18.72
N ASP A 138 6.58 9.08 19.39
CA ASP A 138 6.24 8.80 20.78
C ASP A 138 5.54 7.42 20.86
N PRO A 139 6.06 6.45 21.65
CA PRO A 139 5.42 5.16 21.82
C PRO A 139 3.94 5.22 22.23
N GLU A 140 3.56 6.17 23.09
CA GLU A 140 2.15 6.32 23.51
C GLU A 140 1.25 6.75 22.34
N PHE A 141 1.77 7.63 21.47
CA PHE A 141 1.06 7.99 20.25
C PHE A 141 0.95 6.84 19.27
N LEU A 142 1.99 5.99 19.16
CA LEU A 142 1.94 4.78 18.33
C LEU A 142 0.88 3.80 18.83
N TYR A 143 0.78 3.55 20.13
CA TYR A 143 -0.29 2.71 20.68
C TYR A 143 -1.66 3.27 20.36
N ARG A 144 -1.83 4.59 20.52
CA ARG A 144 -3.08 5.27 20.22
C ARG A 144 -3.50 5.10 18.75
N ILE A 145 -2.61 5.39 17.80
CA ILE A 145 -2.98 5.34 16.37
C ILE A 145 -3.17 3.91 15.85
N LEU A 146 -2.46 2.94 16.41
CA LEU A 146 -2.56 1.52 15.99
C LEU A 146 -3.80 0.80 16.57
N THR A 147 -4.43 1.36 17.60
CA THR A 147 -5.61 0.77 18.28
C THR A 147 -6.91 1.53 18.06
N ALA A 148 -6.85 2.69 17.40
CA ALA A 148 -8.01 3.50 17.04
C ALA A 148 -8.89 2.83 15.97
#